data_AF-A0A3M1VF30-F1
#
_entry.id   AF-A0A3M1VF30-F1
#
_cell.length_a   1.000
_cell.length_b   1.000
_cell.length_c   1.000
_cell.angle_alpha   90.00
_cell.angle_beta   90.00
_cell.angle_gamma   90.00
#
_symmetry.space_group_name_H-M   'P 1'
#
loop_
_entity.id
_entity.type
_entity.pdbx_description
1 polymer ?
#
loop_
_entity_poly.entity_id
_entity_poly.type
_entity_poly.pdbx_seq_one_letter_code
_entity_poly.pdbx_strand_id
1 'polypeptide(L)'
;MFGGIKFSIKQFLRAAKNLWLFVIFHQFLFLLPAIADPFSGPAVVVKLRAVGASGKASSESNIDIDKRLADLRDRLMQLHYASYRLLASKRELVPVKKKHAIKFLNGNVLTVRPFYVDKERVGM
;
A
#
# COMPACT_ATOMS: atom_id res chain seq x y z
N MET A 1 47.37 -54.00 29.01
CA MET A 1 47.18 -52.71 28.33
C MET A 1 45.71 -52.32 28.44
N PHE A 2 45.36 -51.37 29.32
CA PHE A 2 44.03 -50.74 29.33
C PHE A 2 44.23 -49.24 29.58
N GLY A 3 44.08 -48.44 28.53
CA GLY A 3 44.14 -46.99 28.59
C GLY A 3 42.84 -46.43 29.16
N GLY A 4 42.90 -45.95 30.41
CA GLY A 4 41.77 -45.30 31.08
C GLY A 4 41.51 -43.90 30.51
N ILE A 5 40.33 -43.70 29.93
CA ILE A 5 39.85 -42.40 29.48
C ILE A 5 39.50 -41.57 30.72
N LYS A 6 40.34 -40.60 31.08
CA LYS A 6 40.03 -39.62 32.14
C LYS A 6 38.99 -38.62 31.63
N PHE A 7 37.72 -38.89 31.88
CA PHE A 7 36.63 -37.97 31.57
C PHE A 7 36.62 -36.82 32.58
N SER A 8 36.94 -35.60 32.12
CA SER A 8 36.97 -34.41 32.97
C SER A 8 35.56 -33.86 33.16
N ILE A 9 35.09 -33.77 34.41
CA ILE A 9 33.76 -33.25 34.78
C ILE A 9 33.52 -31.84 34.21
N LYS A 10 34.57 -31.05 34.00
CA LYS A 10 34.49 -29.73 33.34
C LYS A 10 34.03 -29.81 31.89
N GLN A 11 34.37 -30.87 31.16
CA GLN A 11 33.94 -31.06 29.76
C GLN A 11 32.46 -31.46 29.68
N PHE A 12 31.98 -32.27 30.63
CA PHE A 12 30.57 -32.64 30.72
C PHE A 12 29.65 -31.44 31.04
N LEU A 13 30.04 -30.60 32.01
CA LEU A 13 29.30 -29.38 32.36
C LEU A 13 29.24 -28.36 31.20
N ARG A 14 30.27 -28.31 30.35
CA ARG A 14 30.29 -27.44 29.17
C ARG A 14 29.35 -27.95 28.07
N ALA A 15 29.30 -29.26 27.86
CA ALA A 15 28.37 -29.90 26.93
C ALA A 15 26.91 -29.74 27.37
N ALA A 16 26.62 -29.89 28.67
CA ALA A 16 25.27 -29.76 29.21
C ALA A 16 24.70 -28.31 29.10
N LYS A 17 25.54 -27.28 29.28
CA LYS A 17 25.13 -25.87 29.10
C LYS A 17 24.72 -25.56 27.67
N ASN A 18 25.44 -26.10 26.68
CA ASN A 18 25.13 -25.87 25.27
C ASN A 18 23.84 -26.59 24.83
N LEU A 19 23.56 -27.76 25.41
CA LEU A 19 22.33 -28.51 25.12
C LEU A 19 21.08 -27.79 25.65
N TRP A 20 21.17 -27.17 26.83
CA TRP A 20 20.04 -26.44 27.43
C TRP A 20 19.66 -25.17 26.64
N LEU A 21 20.66 -24.43 26.13
CA LEU A 21 20.44 -23.29 25.24
C LEU A 21 19.78 -23.70 23.91
N PHE A 22 20.10 -24.89 23.39
CA PHE A 22 19.55 -25.40 22.14
C PHE A 22 18.05 -25.73 22.26
N VAL A 23 17.61 -26.26 23.41
CA VAL A 23 16.20 -26.62 23.66
C VAL A 23 15.32 -25.37 23.80
N ILE A 24 15.81 -24.31 24.44
CA ILE A 24 15.08 -23.04 24.59
C ILE A 24 14.89 -22.36 23.22
N PHE A 25 15.92 -22.39 22.37
CA PHE A 25 15.84 -21.80 21.04
C PHE A 25 14.80 -22.50 20.15
N HIS A 26 14.63 -23.82 20.31
CA HIS A 26 13.66 -24.59 19.52
C HIS A 26 12.21 -24.42 19.98
N GLN A 27 11.96 -24.15 21.28
CA GLN A 27 10.60 -23.86 21.75
C GLN A 27 10.11 -22.45 21.37
N PHE A 28 11.01 -21.47 21.22
CA PHE A 28 10.61 -20.12 20.84
C PHE A 28 10.43 -19.91 19.32
N LEU A 29 10.92 -20.84 18.49
CA LEU A 29 10.78 -20.74 17.03
C LEU A 29 9.36 -21.06 16.52
N PHE A 30 8.48 -21.57 17.39
CA PHE A 30 7.08 -21.88 17.04
C PHE A 30 6.07 -20.75 17.37
N LEU A 31 6.56 -19.61 17.87
CA LEU A 31 5.76 -18.42 18.19
C LEU A 31 6.06 -17.25 17.24
N LEU A 32 6.32 -17.53 15.97
CA LEU A 32 6.11 -16.53 14.92
C LEU A 32 4.60 -16.55 14.62
N PRO A 33 3.79 -15.62 15.14
CA PRO A 33 2.44 -15.48 14.64
C PRO A 33 2.56 -15.29 13.14
N ALA A 34 1.90 -16.19 12.38
CA ALA A 34 1.63 -15.97 10.98
C ALA A 34 1.10 -14.53 10.87
N ILE A 35 1.90 -13.66 10.25
CA ILE A 35 1.52 -12.26 10.02
C ILE A 35 0.34 -12.37 9.05
N ALA A 36 -0.86 -12.42 9.62
CA ALA A 36 -2.09 -12.41 8.86
C ALA A 36 -2.05 -11.14 8.01
N ASP A 37 -2.10 -11.32 6.68
CA ASP A 37 -2.05 -10.22 5.74
C ASP A 37 -3.07 -9.15 6.14
N PRO A 38 -2.65 -7.90 6.44
CA PRO A 38 -3.57 -6.85 6.85
C PRO A 38 -4.55 -6.41 5.73
N PHE A 39 -4.51 -7.10 4.59
CA PHE A 39 -5.27 -6.84 3.37
C PHE A 39 -6.39 -7.85 3.09
N SER A 40 -6.89 -8.58 4.10
CA SER A 40 -8.06 -9.48 3.96
C SER A 40 -9.40 -8.73 3.84
N GLY A 41 -9.50 -7.80 2.89
CA GLY A 41 -10.71 -7.03 2.64
C GLY A 41 -10.87 -6.64 1.18
N PRO A 42 -12.09 -6.31 0.73
CA PRO A 42 -12.31 -5.87 -0.64
C PRO A 42 -11.47 -4.61 -0.91
N ALA A 43 -10.71 -4.66 -1.99
CA ALA A 43 -9.88 -3.57 -2.46
C ALA A 43 -10.29 -3.19 -3.88
N VAL A 44 -10.19 -1.90 -4.21
CA VAL A 44 -10.48 -1.38 -5.54
C VAL A 44 -9.21 -0.76 -6.10
N VAL A 45 -8.98 -1.02 -7.38
CA VAL A 45 -7.87 -0.41 -8.10
C VAL A 45 -8.31 0.96 -8.61
N VAL A 46 -7.76 2.02 -8.04
CA VAL A 46 -8.04 3.39 -8.47
C VAL A 46 -6.93 3.89 -9.39
N LYS A 47 -7.30 4.70 -10.37
CA LYS A 47 -6.37 5.42 -11.25
C LYS A 47 -6.51 6.92 -10.96
N LEU A 48 -5.50 7.50 -10.35
CA LEU A 48 -5.40 8.92 -10.10
C LEU A 48 -4.65 9.61 -11.23
N ARG A 49 -5.15 10.76 -11.67
CA ARG A 49 -4.51 11.60 -12.67
C ARG A 49 -4.45 13.03 -12.17
N ALA A 50 -3.26 13.63 -12.17
CA ALA A 50 -3.08 15.05 -11.98
C ALA A 50 -3.12 15.74 -13.34
N VAL A 51 -4.06 16.66 -13.51
CA VAL A 51 -4.27 17.42 -14.75
C VAL A 51 -3.86 18.86 -14.50
N GLY A 52 -2.99 19.39 -15.35
CA GLY A 52 -2.64 20.80 -15.40
C GLY A 52 -3.53 21.49 -16.41
N ALA A 53 -4.14 22.60 -16.01
CA ALA A 53 -4.89 23.47 -16.90
C ALA A 53 -4.14 24.79 -17.10
N SER A 54 -4.14 25.32 -18.32
CA SER A 54 -3.45 26.58 -18.64
C SER A 54 -4.23 27.41 -19.65
N GLY A 55 -4.04 28.74 -19.57
CA GLY A 55 -4.66 29.74 -20.42
C GLY A 55 -5.96 30.31 -19.86
N LYS A 56 -6.34 31.51 -20.33
CA LYS A 56 -7.64 32.12 -20.02
C LYS A 56 -8.72 31.53 -20.92
N ALA A 57 -9.91 31.34 -20.36
CA ALA A 57 -11.12 30.96 -21.06
C ALA A 57 -11.32 31.87 -22.28
N SER A 58 -11.10 31.33 -23.48
CA SER A 58 -11.48 32.01 -24.71
C SER A 58 -12.83 31.44 -25.14
N SER A 59 -13.81 32.32 -25.28
CA SER A 59 -15.21 32.03 -25.60
C SER A 59 -15.40 31.24 -26.92
N GLU A 60 -14.36 31.11 -27.74
CA GLU A 60 -14.47 30.63 -29.12
C GLU A 60 -13.41 29.60 -29.55
N SER A 61 -12.42 29.25 -28.71
CA SER A 61 -11.27 28.46 -29.19
C SER A 61 -11.32 26.99 -28.80
N ASN A 62 -11.19 26.15 -29.82
CA ASN A 62 -10.68 24.78 -29.80
C ASN A 62 -9.84 24.47 -28.54
N ILE A 63 -10.47 23.81 -27.55
CA ILE A 63 -9.79 23.45 -26.31
C ILE A 63 -8.81 22.31 -26.61
N ASP A 64 -7.52 22.55 -26.36
CA ASP A 64 -6.48 21.54 -26.55
C ASP A 64 -6.42 20.58 -25.35
N ILE A 65 -6.92 19.36 -25.55
CA ILE A 65 -6.94 18.33 -24.51
C ILE A 65 -5.98 17.21 -24.92
N ASP A 66 -5.04 16.87 -24.04
CA ASP A 66 -4.17 15.71 -24.19
C ASP A 66 -5.00 14.46 -24.51
N LYS A 67 -4.62 13.71 -25.55
CA LYS A 67 -5.28 12.46 -25.96
C LYS A 67 -5.42 11.45 -24.81
N ARG A 68 -4.50 11.48 -23.84
CA ARG A 68 -4.53 10.62 -22.63
C ARG A 68 -5.63 10.99 -21.63
N LEU A 69 -6.30 12.13 -21.83
CA LEU A 69 -7.40 12.65 -21.03
C LEU A 69 -8.73 12.65 -21.81
N ALA A 70 -8.80 11.93 -22.93
CA ALA A 70 -10.01 11.88 -23.77
C ALA A 70 -11.25 11.40 -23.00
N ASP A 71 -11.07 10.49 -22.03
CA ASP A 71 -12.13 10.00 -21.13
C ASP A 71 -12.65 11.06 -20.15
N LEU A 72 -11.89 12.13 -19.92
CA LEU A 72 -12.27 13.24 -19.05
C LEU A 72 -12.72 14.48 -19.83
N ARG A 73 -12.76 14.40 -21.17
CA ARG A 73 -13.03 15.55 -22.05
C ARG A 73 -14.25 16.36 -21.62
N ASP A 74 -15.41 15.72 -21.50
CA ASP A 74 -16.67 16.40 -21.19
C ASP A 74 -16.63 17.14 -19.85
N ARG A 75 -15.94 16.55 -18.86
CA ARG A 75 -15.76 17.14 -17.52
C ARG A 75 -14.77 18.31 -17.57
N LEU A 76 -13.70 18.19 -18.35
CA LEU A 76 -12.68 19.23 -18.48
C LEU A 76 -13.21 20.43 -19.27
N MET A 77 -14.04 20.22 -20.28
CA MET A 77 -14.64 21.32 -21.06
C MET A 77 -15.50 22.27 -20.20
N GLN A 78 -16.08 21.79 -19.09
CA GLN A 78 -16.84 22.62 -18.14
C GLN A 78 -15.98 23.60 -17.35
N LEU A 79 -14.67 23.39 -17.27
CA LEU A 79 -13.76 24.18 -16.43
C LEU A 79 -13.19 25.43 -17.15
N HIS A 80 -13.59 25.67 -18.40
CA HIS A 80 -13.25 26.88 -19.18
C HIS A 80 -11.75 27.24 -19.24
N TYR A 81 -10.84 26.27 -19.39
CA TYR A 81 -9.42 26.54 -19.68
C TYR A 81 -9.08 26.27 -21.14
N ALA A 82 -8.03 26.91 -21.65
CA ALA A 82 -7.64 26.79 -23.06
C ALA A 82 -6.95 25.45 -23.37
N SER A 83 -6.20 24.90 -22.40
CA SER A 83 -5.48 23.65 -22.58
C SER A 83 -5.45 22.80 -21.31
N TYR A 84 -5.42 21.47 -21.51
CA TYR A 84 -5.35 20.48 -20.44
C TYR A 84 -4.27 19.45 -20.76
N ARG A 85 -3.33 19.27 -19.82
CA ARG A 85 -2.19 18.34 -19.96
C ARG A 85 -2.14 17.38 -18.77
N LEU A 86 -1.84 16.11 -19.04
CA LEU A 86 -1.62 15.14 -17.98
C LEU A 86 -0.24 15.36 -17.36
N LEU A 87 -0.20 15.76 -16.09
CA LEU A 87 1.05 15.99 -15.37
C LEU A 87 1.58 14.71 -14.72
N ALA A 88 0.69 13.90 -14.12
CA ALA A 88 1.06 12.65 -13.48
C ALA A 88 -0.11 11.66 -13.49
N SER A 89 0.19 10.37 -13.53
CA SER A 89 -0.80 9.29 -13.38
C SER A 89 -0.26 8.25 -12.43
N LYS A 90 -1.06 7.84 -11.44
CA LYS A 90 -0.73 6.79 -10.48
C LYS A 90 -1.87 5.79 -10.39
N ARG A 91 -1.55 4.51 -10.44
CA ARG A 91 -2.51 3.43 -10.18
C ARG A 91 -2.18 2.83 -8.82
N GLU A 92 -3.18 2.74 -7.95
CA GLU A 92 -2.98 2.26 -6.59
C GLU A 92 -4.16 1.38 -6.18
N LEU A 93 -3.85 0.32 -5.42
CA LEU A 93 -4.86 -0.54 -4.82
C LEU A 93 -5.24 0.03 -3.47
N VAL A 94 -6.52 0.37 -3.32
CA VAL A 94 -7.03 1.09 -2.16
C VAL A 94 -8.04 0.23 -1.42
N PRO A 95 -7.91 0.08 -0.08
CA PRO A 95 -8.88 -0.66 0.71
C PRO A 95 -10.22 0.08 0.75
N VAL A 96 -11.31 -0.62 0.42
CA VAL A 96 -12.68 -0.05 0.34
C VAL A 96 -13.29 0.18 1.72
N LYS A 97 -12.69 -0.34 2.79
CA LYS A 97 -13.26 -0.24 4.14
C LYS A 97 -12.56 0.78 5.04
N LYS A 98 -11.48 1.39 4.58
CA LYS A 98 -10.67 2.30 5.41
C LYS A 98 -10.39 3.60 4.65
N LYS A 99 -10.33 4.70 5.39
CA LYS A 99 -9.81 5.97 4.87
C LYS A 99 -8.39 5.73 4.36
N HIS A 100 -8.13 6.10 3.12
CA HIS A 100 -6.82 5.96 2.50
C HIS A 100 -6.31 7.32 2.03
N ALA A 101 -5.06 7.62 2.33
CA ALA A 101 -4.43 8.87 1.93
C ALA A 101 -3.36 8.58 0.88
N ILE A 102 -3.54 9.15 -0.31
CA ILE A 102 -2.65 8.95 -1.43
C ILE A 102 -1.80 10.20 -1.56
N LYS A 103 -0.51 10.06 -1.30
CA LYS A 103 0.48 11.13 -1.42
C LYS A 103 1.01 11.18 -2.86
N PHE A 104 1.01 12.37 -3.44
CA PHE A 104 1.62 12.65 -4.73
C PHE A 104 3.06 13.14 -4.55
N LEU A 105 3.89 13.00 -5.60
CA LEU A 105 5.30 13.41 -5.59
C LEU A 105 5.49 14.91 -5.37
N ASN A 106 4.47 15.72 -5.66
CA ASN A 106 4.48 17.17 -5.45
C ASN A 106 4.03 17.59 -4.04
N GLY A 107 3.88 16.65 -3.10
CA GLY A 107 3.44 16.92 -1.74
C GLY A 107 1.93 16.99 -1.53
N ASN A 108 1.13 17.00 -2.61
CA ASN A 108 -0.32 16.98 -2.48
C ASN A 108 -0.81 15.65 -1.88
N VAL A 109 -1.91 15.71 -1.12
CA VAL A 109 -2.51 14.53 -0.48
C VAL A 109 -3.98 14.42 -0.89
N LEU A 110 -4.33 13.33 -1.57
CA LEU A 110 -5.73 12.98 -1.84
C LEU A 110 -6.19 11.99 -0.77
N THR A 111 -7.19 12.39 0.00
CA THR A 111 -7.85 11.48 0.95
C THR A 111 -9.06 10.86 0.27
N VAL A 112 -9.03 9.54 0.09
CA VAL A 112 -10.17 8.76 -0.36
C VAL A 112 -10.88 8.22 0.88
N ARG A 113 -12.15 8.58 1.04
CA ARG A 113 -13.04 7.96 2.02
C ARG A 113 -13.98 7.04 1.27
N PRO A 114 -14.04 5.75 1.60
CA PRO A 114 -15.07 4.92 1.03
C PRO A 114 -16.43 5.45 1.48
N PHE A 115 -17.32 5.64 0.50
CA PHE A 115 -18.73 5.81 0.79
C PHE A 115 -19.19 4.45 1.32
N TYR A 116 -19.54 4.37 2.59
CA TYR A 116 -20.14 3.16 3.12
C TYR A 116 -21.42 2.94 2.32
N VAL A 117 -21.40 1.97 1.39
CA VAL A 117 -22.61 1.44 0.79
C VAL A 117 -23.27 0.66 1.91
N ASP A 118 -24.04 1.39 2.71
CA ASP A 118 -24.87 0.81 3.74
C ASP A 118 -25.92 -0.03 3.00
N LYS A 119 -25.80 -1.36 3.09
CA LYS A 119 -26.73 -2.27 2.38
C LYS A 119 -28.17 -2.11 2.85
N GLU A 120 -28.37 -1.47 4.01
CA GLU A 120 -29.68 -1.15 4.59
C GLU A 120 -30.19 0.26 4.23
N ARG A 121 -29.37 1.15 3.63
CA ARG A 121 -29.87 2.40 3.04
C ARG A 121 -30.40 2.15 1.64
N VAL A 122 -31.55 1.48 1.57
CA VAL A 122 -32.45 1.59 0.43
C VAL A 122 -33.26 2.87 0.61
N GLY A 123 -32.95 3.91 -0.16
CA GLY A 123 -33.79 5.10 -0.33
C GLY A 123 -33.31 6.35 0.43
N MET A 124 -32.87 7.34 -0.33
CA MET A 124 -33.50 8.66 -0.43
C MET A 124 -33.05 9.32 -1.72
#